data_AF-A0A7X7EBE5-F1
#
_entry.id   AF-A0A7X7EBE5-F1
#
_cell.length_a   1.000
_cell.length_b   1.000
_cell.length_c   1.000
_cell.angle_alpha   90.00
_cell.angle_beta   90.00
_cell.angle_gamma   90.00
#
_symmetry.space_group_name_H-M   'P 1'
#
loop_
_entity.id
_entity.type
_entity.pdbx_description
1 polymer ?
#
loop_
_entity_poly.entity_id
_entity_poly.type
_entity_poly.pdbx_seq_one_letter_code
_entity_poly.pdbx_strand_id
1 'polypeptide(L)'
;MHVTQIGKQMRRWFAHMTFICYHACMLVNERYSHLFTNQKVRGLIRIKNLQNNRILLVGSEDIAADIQRIRFSLDLGTYENDVLQQEYETIGLELFSIDAYLQASEDEDLQTLLAEHTKHLLAQSLLMY
;
A
#
# COMPACT_ATOMS: atom_id res chain seq x y z
N MET A 1 -26.77 -6.15 23.70
CA MET A 1 -25.38 -5.63 23.70
C MET A 1 -24.45 -6.83 23.58
N HIS A 2 -24.03 -7.18 22.36
CA HIS A 2 -23.29 -8.43 22.08
C HIS A 2 -22.13 -8.10 21.13
N VAL A 3 -21.01 -7.64 21.68
CA VAL A 3 -19.77 -7.37 20.92
C VAL A 3 -18.61 -7.96 21.71
N THR A 4 -18.41 -9.28 21.63
CA THR A 4 -17.25 -9.94 22.28
C THR A 4 -16.91 -11.31 21.68
N GLN A 5 -16.98 -11.47 20.35
CA GLN A 5 -16.61 -12.75 19.70
C GLN A 5 -15.52 -12.66 18.62
N ILE A 6 -15.05 -11.47 18.24
CA ILE A 6 -14.12 -11.32 17.10
C ILE A 6 -12.65 -11.61 17.50
N GLY A 7 -12.28 -11.45 18.77
CA GLY A 7 -10.90 -11.59 19.24
C GLY A 7 -10.31 -13.03 19.29
N LYS A 8 -11.07 -14.07 18.89
CA LYS A 8 -10.59 -15.47 18.93
C LYS A 8 -10.13 -16.03 17.59
N GLN A 9 -10.48 -15.44 16.45
CA GLN A 9 -9.98 -15.91 15.14
C GLN A 9 -8.56 -15.38 14.83
N MET A 10 -8.17 -14.25 15.41
CA MET A 10 -6.90 -13.56 15.11
C MET A 10 -5.65 -14.33 15.58
N ARG A 11 -5.75 -15.20 16.59
CA ARG A 11 -4.57 -15.91 17.14
C ARG A 11 -4.17 -17.18 16.40
N ARG A 12 -5.02 -17.71 15.51
CA ARG A 12 -4.76 -19.01 14.86
C ARG A 12 -4.04 -18.88 13.51
N TRP A 13 -4.08 -17.69 12.90
CA TRP A 13 -3.34 -17.37 11.67
C TRP A 13 -1.89 -16.91 11.92
N PHE A 14 -1.60 -16.39 13.13
CA PHE A 14 -0.27 -15.90 13.48
C PHE A 14 0.83 -16.98 13.54
N ALA A 15 0.48 -18.26 13.73
CA ALA A 15 1.47 -19.33 13.91
C ALA A 15 1.85 -20.08 12.62
N HIS A 16 1.05 -19.97 11.55
CA HIS A 16 1.31 -20.72 10.30
C HIS A 16 1.94 -19.86 9.20
N MET A 17 1.79 -18.52 9.27
CA MET A 17 2.32 -17.59 8.27
C MET A 17 3.82 -17.26 8.46
N THR A 18 4.40 -17.52 9.63
CA THR A 18 5.82 -17.22 9.90
C THR A 18 6.77 -18.16 9.16
N PHE A 19 6.32 -19.36 8.77
CA PHE A 19 7.20 -20.38 8.18
C PHE A 19 7.30 -20.30 6.64
N ILE A 20 6.30 -19.73 5.96
CA ILE A 20 6.26 -19.66 4.49
C ILE A 20 6.94 -18.37 3.98
N CYS A 21 6.87 -17.27 4.73
CA CYS A 21 7.51 -16.00 4.32
C CYS A 21 9.05 -16.05 4.38
N TYR A 22 9.64 -16.79 5.33
CA TYR A 22 11.11 -16.90 5.40
C TYR A 22 11.69 -17.82 4.31
N HIS A 23 10.94 -18.82 3.83
CA HIS A 23 11.43 -19.74 2.80
C HIS A 23 11.25 -19.21 1.37
N ALA A 24 10.28 -18.31 1.13
CA ALA A 24 10.17 -17.59 -0.14
C ALA A 24 11.22 -16.48 -0.29
N CYS A 25 11.70 -15.91 0.82
CA CYS A 25 12.67 -14.82 0.81
C CYS A 25 14.07 -15.24 0.32
N MET A 26 14.48 -16.52 0.51
CA MET A 26 15.82 -16.98 0.10
C MET A 26 15.93 -17.51 -1.35
N LEU A 27 14.83 -17.81 -2.04
CA LEU A 27 14.88 -18.34 -3.43
C LEU A 27 14.81 -17.25 -4.52
N VAL A 28 14.53 -15.99 -4.16
CA VAL A 28 14.42 -14.86 -5.10
C VAL A 28 15.76 -14.12 -5.26
N ASN A 29 16.79 -14.50 -4.50
CA ASN A 29 18.03 -13.72 -4.45
C ASN A 29 19.00 -13.97 -5.63
N GLU A 30 18.89 -15.09 -6.37
CA GLU A 30 19.87 -15.44 -7.43
C GLU A 30 19.45 -15.05 -8.86
N ARG A 31 18.21 -14.59 -9.11
CA ARG A 31 17.76 -14.24 -10.48
C ARG A 31 17.50 -12.75 -10.74
N TYR A 32 17.65 -11.90 -9.74
CA TYR A 32 17.31 -10.47 -9.83
C TYR A 32 18.45 -9.52 -9.48
N SER A 33 19.70 -9.98 -9.56
CA SER A 33 20.91 -9.15 -9.33
C SER A 33 20.99 -7.90 -10.19
N HIS A 34 20.20 -7.81 -11.27
CA HIS A 34 20.11 -6.64 -12.16
C HIS A 34 18.89 -5.74 -11.91
N LEU A 35 17.89 -6.19 -11.14
CA LEU A 35 16.77 -5.33 -10.68
C LEU A 35 17.16 -4.49 -9.47
N PHE A 36 18.27 -4.82 -8.81
CA PHE A 36 18.90 -4.01 -7.77
C PHE A 36 19.92 -3.01 -8.36
N THR A 37 19.58 -2.36 -9.48
CA THR A 37 20.03 -0.97 -9.59
C THR A 37 19.38 -0.26 -8.42
N ASN A 38 20.16 -0.01 -7.38
CA ASN A 38 19.81 0.67 -6.14
C ASN A 38 19.46 2.16 -6.39
N GLN A 39 18.68 2.42 -7.43
CA GLN A 39 18.04 3.70 -7.67
C GLN A 39 16.73 3.65 -6.91
N LYS A 40 16.75 4.30 -5.75
CA LYS A 40 15.53 4.64 -5.02
C LYS A 40 14.70 5.51 -5.96
N VAL A 41 13.62 4.93 -6.47
CA VAL A 41 12.69 5.67 -7.33
C VAL A 41 11.71 6.35 -6.40
N ARG A 42 11.84 7.67 -6.30
CA ARG A 42 10.88 8.50 -5.57
C ARG A 42 9.73 8.91 -6.46
N GLY A 43 8.63 9.32 -5.85
CA GLY A 43 7.44 9.81 -6.53
C GLY A 43 6.17 9.57 -5.74
N LEU A 44 5.08 9.33 -6.44
CA LEU A 44 3.75 9.18 -5.86
C LEU A 44 3.26 7.73 -6.02
N ILE A 45 2.74 7.19 -4.93
CA ILE A 45 2.03 5.92 -4.87
C ILE A 45 0.54 6.22 -4.90
N ARG A 46 -0.22 5.40 -5.63
CA ARG A 46 -1.69 5.45 -5.64
C ARG A 46 -2.24 4.18 -5.06
N ILE A 47 -3.11 4.34 -4.08
CA ILE A 47 -3.98 3.29 -3.54
C ILE A 47 -5.38 3.59 -4.06
N LYS A 48 -5.92 2.69 -4.89
CA LYS A 48 -7.26 2.84 -5.46
C LYS A 48 -8.14 1.68 -5.03
N ASN A 49 -9.28 2.01 -4.45
CA ASN A 49 -10.36 1.05 -4.25
C ASN A 49 -11.14 0.90 -5.57
N LEU A 50 -11.18 -0.30 -6.12
CA LEU A 50 -11.82 -0.60 -7.40
C LEU A 50 -13.35 -0.69 -7.30
N GLN A 51 -13.90 -0.84 -6.08
CA GLN A 51 -15.34 -0.93 -5.84
C GLN A 51 -16.01 0.45 -5.83
N ASN A 52 -15.42 1.42 -5.14
CA ASN A 52 -15.98 2.77 -4.98
C ASN A 52 -15.20 3.87 -5.73
N ASN A 53 -14.13 3.48 -6.45
CA ASN A 53 -13.21 4.38 -7.15
C ASN A 53 -12.54 5.44 -6.26
N ARG A 54 -12.51 5.23 -4.93
CA ARG A 54 -11.77 6.10 -4.03
C ARG A 54 -10.28 5.94 -4.23
N ILE A 55 -9.55 7.05 -4.14
CA ILE A 55 -8.12 7.11 -4.37
C ILE A 55 -7.44 7.79 -3.17
N LEU A 56 -6.32 7.22 -2.73
CA LEU A 56 -5.36 7.86 -1.85
C LEU A 56 -4.03 7.98 -2.58
N LEU A 57 -3.47 9.19 -2.59
CA LEU A 57 -2.12 9.42 -3.06
C LEU A 57 -1.18 9.56 -1.87
N VAL A 58 0.01 8.96 -1.98
CA VAL A 58 1.04 9.00 -0.95
C VAL A 58 2.37 9.32 -1.61
N GLY A 59 3.08 10.33 -1.12
CA GLY A 59 4.44 10.62 -1.55
C GLY A 59 5.42 9.61 -0.94
N SER A 60 6.40 9.17 -1.73
CA SER A 60 7.40 8.19 -1.31
C SER A 60 8.75 8.48 -1.92
N GLU A 61 9.80 8.36 -1.10
CA GLU A 61 11.20 8.43 -1.54
C GLU A 61 11.70 7.10 -2.14
N ASP A 62 11.02 6.00 -1.84
CA ASP A 62 11.30 4.66 -2.36
C ASP A 62 9.97 3.94 -2.60
N ILE A 63 9.43 4.14 -3.80
CA ILE A 63 8.11 3.63 -4.19
C ILE A 63 8.01 2.12 -3.99
N ALA A 64 9.06 1.36 -4.33
CA ALA A 64 9.03 -0.09 -4.24
C ALA A 64 8.95 -0.56 -2.78
N ALA A 65 9.79 0.01 -1.92
CA ALA A 65 9.79 -0.30 -0.49
C ALA A 65 8.50 0.15 0.19
N ASP A 66 8.01 1.36 -0.11
CA ASP A 66 6.79 1.88 0.51
C ASP A 66 5.53 1.15 0.02
N ILE A 67 5.43 0.73 -1.23
CA ILE A 67 4.30 -0.12 -1.68
C ILE A 67 4.24 -1.41 -0.86
N GLN A 68 5.38 -2.06 -0.63
CA GLN A 68 5.44 -3.26 0.20
C GLN A 68 5.06 -2.96 1.65
N ARG A 69 5.57 -1.87 2.21
CA ARG A 69 5.25 -1.42 3.57
C ARG A 69 3.76 -1.13 3.73
N ILE A 70 3.16 -0.40 2.79
CA ILE A 70 1.73 -0.07 2.78
C ILE A 70 0.91 -1.35 2.73
N ARG A 71 1.20 -2.26 1.79
CA ARG A 71 0.51 -3.57 1.71
C ARG A 71 0.59 -4.32 3.03
N PHE A 72 1.78 -4.43 3.59
CA PHE A 72 2.00 -5.11 4.86
C PHE A 72 1.24 -4.46 6.02
N SER A 73 1.24 -3.13 6.11
CA SER A 73 0.47 -2.40 7.12
C SER A 73 -1.04 -2.61 6.96
N LEU A 74 -1.54 -2.66 5.73
CA LEU A 74 -2.95 -2.92 5.44
C LEU A 74 -3.34 -4.35 5.80
N ASP A 75 -2.52 -5.34 5.42
CA ASP A 75 -2.69 -6.74 5.81
C ASP A 75 -2.67 -6.94 7.34
N LEU A 76 -1.90 -6.11 8.06
CA LEU A 76 -1.78 -6.18 9.51
C LEU A 76 -2.86 -5.43 10.29
N GLY A 77 -3.67 -4.58 9.65
CA GLY A 77 -4.61 -3.75 10.40
C GLY A 77 -4.00 -2.49 11.02
N THR A 78 -2.80 -2.07 10.60
CA THR A 78 -2.02 -1.01 11.25
C THR A 78 -1.79 0.20 10.34
N TYR A 79 -2.54 0.33 9.25
CA TYR A 79 -2.43 1.49 8.37
C TYR A 79 -3.06 2.73 9.02
N GLU A 80 -2.45 3.90 8.81
CA GLU A 80 -2.83 5.16 9.50
C GLU A 80 -4.24 5.66 9.12
N ASN A 81 -4.74 5.29 7.93
CA ASN A 81 -6.07 5.70 7.49
C ASN A 81 -7.11 4.65 7.89
N ASP A 82 -7.82 4.90 9.01
CA ASP A 82 -8.84 4.01 9.56
C ASP A 82 -9.95 3.65 8.56
N VAL A 83 -10.38 4.62 7.73
CA VAL A 83 -11.45 4.42 6.76
C VAL A 83 -10.98 3.45 5.67
N LEU A 84 -9.79 3.69 5.14
CA LEU A 84 -9.18 2.83 4.12
C LEU A 84 -8.90 1.44 4.70
N GLN A 85 -8.37 1.35 5.93
CA GLN A 85 -8.12 0.10 6.62
C GLN A 85 -9.40 -0.72 6.81
N GLN A 86 -10.48 -0.08 7.28
CA GLN A 86 -11.76 -0.74 7.47
C GLN A 86 -12.37 -1.22 6.15
N GLU A 87 -12.31 -0.40 5.09
CA GLU A 87 -12.75 -0.83 3.76
C GLU A 87 -11.90 -1.99 3.23
N TYR A 88 -10.59 -1.92 3.43
CA TYR A 88 -9.65 -2.95 3.04
C TYR A 88 -9.94 -4.28 3.75
N GLU A 89 -10.22 -4.26 5.06
CA GLU A 89 -10.62 -5.46 5.82
C GLU A 89 -11.99 -6.01 5.40
N THR A 90 -12.91 -5.14 4.98
CA THR A 90 -14.27 -5.53 4.60
C THR A 90 -14.32 -6.15 3.21
N ILE A 91 -13.56 -5.59 2.27
CA ILE A 91 -13.65 -5.90 0.84
C ILE A 91 -12.52 -6.87 0.43
N GLY A 92 -11.36 -6.80 1.08
CA GLY A 92 -10.18 -7.60 0.78
C GLY A 92 -9.27 -7.01 -0.30
N LEU A 93 -8.00 -7.44 -0.32
CA LEU A 93 -6.93 -6.94 -1.20
C LEU A 93 -7.25 -7.09 -2.69
N GLU A 94 -8.08 -8.05 -3.08
CA GLU A 94 -8.42 -8.32 -4.49
C GLU A 94 -9.13 -7.14 -5.18
N LEU A 95 -9.74 -6.23 -4.41
CA LEU A 95 -10.45 -5.05 -4.92
C LEU A 95 -9.70 -3.73 -4.63
N PHE A 96 -8.42 -3.82 -4.24
CA PHE A 96 -7.54 -2.67 -4.10
C PHE A 96 -6.35 -2.75 -5.07
N SER A 97 -6.10 -1.66 -5.77
CA SER A 97 -4.87 -1.49 -6.57
C SER A 97 -3.91 -0.59 -5.80
N ILE A 98 -2.68 -1.06 -5.59
CA ILE A 98 -1.60 -0.29 -4.98
C ILE A 98 -0.44 -0.31 -5.98
N ASP A 99 -0.19 0.83 -6.59
CA ASP A 99 0.73 0.98 -7.73
C ASP A 99 1.45 2.32 -7.73
N ALA A 100 2.57 2.38 -8.46
CA ALA A 100 3.31 3.60 -8.70
C ALA A 100 2.51 4.50 -9.64
N TYR A 101 2.14 5.69 -9.18
CA TYR A 101 1.35 6.65 -9.95
C TYR A 101 2.24 7.56 -10.80
N LEU A 102 3.28 8.12 -10.18
CA LEU A 102 4.22 9.02 -10.81
C LEU A 102 5.61 8.75 -10.25
N GLN A 103 6.62 8.79 -11.10
CA GLN A 103 8.01 8.83 -10.66
C GLN A 103 8.48 10.28 -10.72
N ALA A 104 9.07 10.76 -9.64
CA ALA A 104 9.59 12.12 -9.54
C ALA A 104 11.11 12.11 -9.64
N SER A 105 11.65 13.14 -10.28
CA SER A 105 13.09 13.38 -10.41
C SER A 105 13.67 13.93 -9.10
N GLU A 106 14.99 13.87 -8.90
CA GLU A 106 15.70 14.31 -7.68
C GLU A 106 15.54 15.81 -7.33
N ASP A 107 15.14 16.64 -8.30
CA ASP A 107 14.90 18.07 -8.10
C ASP A 107 13.44 18.42 -7.79
N GLU A 108 12.50 17.50 -7.99
CA GLU A 108 11.06 17.77 -7.83
C GLU A 108 10.58 17.58 -6.39
N ASP A 109 9.89 18.57 -5.84
CA ASP A 109 9.33 18.48 -4.49
C ASP A 109 8.11 17.55 -4.45
N LEU A 110 8.21 16.44 -3.70
CA LEU A 110 7.15 15.45 -3.60
C LEU A 110 5.86 15.99 -2.98
N GLN A 111 5.95 16.92 -2.03
CA GLN A 111 4.75 17.50 -1.41
C GLN A 111 3.98 18.37 -2.40
N THR A 112 4.70 19.14 -3.22
CA THR A 112 4.14 19.95 -4.29
C THR A 112 3.47 19.07 -5.33
N LEU A 113 4.17 18.03 -5.81
CA LEU A 113 3.61 17.06 -6.75
C LEU A 113 2.36 16.37 -6.20
N LEU A 114 2.40 15.93 -4.93
CA LEU A 114 1.26 15.32 -4.25
C LEU A 114 0.07 16.28 -4.24
N ALA A 115 0.28 17.53 -3.85
CA ALA A 115 -0.77 18.54 -3.76
C ALA A 115 -1.38 18.87 -5.14
N GLU A 116 -0.54 19.03 -6.17
CA GLU A 116 -0.99 19.29 -7.54
C GLU A 116 -1.81 18.12 -8.10
N HIS A 117 -1.32 16.89 -7.96
CA HIS A 117 -2.04 15.72 -8.43
C HIS A 117 -3.32 15.45 -7.62
N THR A 118 -3.30 15.71 -6.32
CA THR A 118 -4.51 15.63 -5.49
C THR A 118 -5.58 16.61 -5.99
N LYS A 119 -5.20 17.86 -6.28
CA LYS A 119 -6.12 18.85 -6.87
C LYS A 119 -6.65 18.40 -8.23
N HIS A 120 -5.79 17.85 -9.08
CA HIS A 120 -6.20 17.37 -10.40
C HIS A 120 -7.21 16.23 -10.31
N LEU A 121 -6.99 15.27 -9.42
CA LEU A 121 -7.93 14.16 -9.21
C LEU A 121 -9.26 14.64 -8.60
N LEU A 122 -9.23 15.61 -7.68
CA LEU A 122 -10.44 16.25 -7.17
C LEU A 122 -11.21 16.98 -8.27
N ALA A 123 -10.50 17.67 -9.19
CA ALA A 123 -11.12 18.31 -10.34
C ALA A 123 -11.77 17.31 -11.31
N GLN A 124 -11.26 16.07 -11.36
CA GLN A 124 -11.84 14.95 -12.11
C GLN A 124 -13.03 14.30 -11.39
N SER A 125 -13.52 14.88 -10.28
CA SER A 125 -14.62 14.33 -9.46
C SER A 125 -14.32 12.94 -8.90
N LEU A 126 -13.04 12.61 -8.71
CA LEU A 126 -12.64 11.37 -8.05
C LEU A 126 -12.75 11.54 -6.54
N LEU A 127 -13.29 10.52 -5.87
CA LEU A 127 -13.42 10.52 -4.42
C LEU A 127 -12.05 10.26 -3.79
N MET A 128 -11.65 11.12 -2.86
CA MET A 128 -10.44 10.96 -2.06
C MET A 128 -10.75 10.34 -0.71
N TYR A 129 -9.74 9.71 -0.10
CA TYR A 129 -9.76 9.28 1.30
C TYR A 129 -9.32 10.39 2.26
#